data_AF-A0A915J7D0-F1
#
_entry.id   AF-A0A915J7D0-F1
#
_cell.length_a   1.000
_cell.length_b   1.000
_cell.length_c   1.000
_cell.angle_alpha   90.00
_cell.angle_beta   90.00
_cell.angle_gamma   90.00
#
_symmetry.space_group_name_H-M   'P 1'
#
loop_
_entity.id
_entity.type
_entity.pdbx_description
1 polymer ?
#
loop_
_entity_poly.entity_id
_entity_poly.type
_entity_poly.pdbx_seq_one_letter_code
_entity_poly.pdbx_strand_id
1 'polypeptide(L)'
;MLSNDKSYYTENENDIVRQISNFVNDKVQDYFKRKNVPVNQLAKIKERLIVCLEKLKSRLTDKSHFYGDKATAMDAKIFGLLAQMYYVPLTWPHDKLMKEEFKSLYQFCERIRDAFWPDWALVTKTGRSNTACEYFDFSTKK
;
A
#
# COMPACT_ATOMS: atom_id res chain seq x y z
N MET A 1 2.36 -17.91 -12.35
CA MET A 1 1.89 -16.85 -13.27
C MET A 1 0.64 -16.23 -12.67
N LEU A 2 0.75 -15.13 -11.93
CA LEU A 2 -0.44 -14.49 -11.35
C LEU A 2 -0.35 -12.99 -11.53
N SER A 3 -1.12 -12.59 -12.55
CA SER A 3 -1.86 -11.37 -12.73
C SER A 3 -1.14 -10.06 -12.36
N ASN A 4 -0.61 -9.47 -13.42
CA ASN A 4 -0.30 -8.06 -13.53
C ASN A 4 -1.59 -7.27 -13.85
N ASP A 5 -2.76 -7.66 -13.34
CA ASP A 5 -4.01 -6.99 -13.69
C ASP A 5 -4.02 -5.59 -13.10
N LYS A 6 -3.51 -4.64 -13.87
CA LYS A 6 -4.02 -3.28 -13.87
C LYS A 6 -5.44 -3.22 -14.48
N SER A 7 -6.06 -4.38 -14.81
CA SER A 7 -7.42 -4.47 -15.36
C SER A 7 -8.53 -4.11 -14.37
N TYR A 8 -8.18 -3.76 -13.13
CA TYR A 8 -9.13 -3.09 -12.24
C TYR A 8 -9.62 -1.76 -12.82
N TYR A 9 -8.76 -1.07 -13.57
CA TYR A 9 -9.03 0.23 -14.19
C TYR A 9 -9.22 0.09 -15.70
N THR A 10 -10.23 0.76 -16.23
CA THR A 10 -10.43 0.99 -17.67
C THR A 10 -9.26 1.77 -18.29
N GLU A 11 -9.11 1.77 -19.61
CA GLU A 11 -8.06 2.58 -20.29
C GLU A 11 -8.12 4.06 -19.90
N ASN A 12 -9.33 4.62 -19.75
CA ASN A 12 -9.53 5.99 -19.31
C ASN A 12 -9.09 6.23 -17.85
N GLU A 13 -9.41 5.30 -16.95
CA GLU A 13 -8.98 5.37 -15.55
C GLU A 13 -7.46 5.21 -15.40
N ASN A 14 -6.82 4.42 -16.27
CA ASN A 14 -5.35 4.32 -16.32
C ASN A 14 -4.70 5.64 -16.75
N ASP A 15 -5.33 6.41 -17.64
CA ASP A 15 -4.84 7.74 -18.01
C ASP A 15 -5.00 8.75 -16.86
N ILE A 16 -6.14 8.75 -16.17
CA ILE A 16 -6.36 9.58 -14.96
C ILE A 16 -5.33 9.24 -13.88
N VAL A 17 -5.12 7.95 -13.63
CA VAL A 17 -4.07 7.45 -12.73
C VAL A 17 -2.69 7.99 -13.11
N ARG A 18 -2.36 7.96 -14.41
CA ARG A 18 -1.09 8.47 -14.92
C ARG A 18 -0.98 9.98 -14.72
N GLN A 19 -2.04 10.74 -14.98
CA GLN A 19 -2.09 12.18 -14.76
C GLN A 19 -1.91 12.54 -13.29
N ILE A 20 -2.60 11.84 -12.37
CA ILE A 20 -2.44 12.02 -10.92
C ILE A 20 -1.01 11.68 -10.50
N SER A 21 -0.46 10.56 -10.99
CA SER A 21 0.90 10.15 -10.68
C SER A 21 1.92 11.19 -11.15
N ASN A 22 1.75 11.73 -12.36
CA ASN A 22 2.58 12.82 -12.88
C ASN A 22 2.45 14.08 -12.00
N PHE A 23 1.22 14.48 -11.65
CA PHE A 23 0.98 15.63 -10.78
C PHE A 23 1.64 15.47 -9.41
N VAL A 24 1.48 14.31 -8.77
CA VAL A 24 2.11 14.01 -7.48
C VAL A 24 3.63 14.05 -7.61
N ASN A 25 4.19 13.43 -8.65
CA ASN A 25 5.62 13.48 -8.91
C ASN A 25 6.10 14.93 -9.09
N ASP A 26 5.41 15.74 -9.88
CA ASP A 26 5.76 17.14 -10.09
C ASP A 26 5.73 17.94 -8.78
N LYS A 27 4.73 17.73 -7.92
CA LYS A 27 4.65 18.38 -6.61
C LYS A 27 5.76 17.93 -5.66
N VAL A 28 6.10 16.65 -5.69
CA VAL A 28 7.20 16.10 -4.90
C VAL A 28 8.54 16.68 -5.38
N GLN A 29 8.77 16.73 -6.69
CA GLN A 29 9.97 17.33 -7.28
C GLN A 29 10.06 18.83 -6.98
N ASP A 30 8.95 19.57 -7.10
CA ASP A 30 8.87 21.00 -6.76
C ASP A 30 9.16 21.26 -5.28
N TYR A 31 8.60 20.44 -4.38
CA TYR A 31 8.90 20.51 -2.95
C TYR A 31 10.40 20.35 -2.68
N PHE A 32 11.03 19.33 -3.29
CA PHE A 32 12.46 19.10 -3.14
C PHE A 32 13.31 20.26 -3.70
N LYS A 33 12.93 20.81 -4.86
CA LYS A 33 13.57 22.00 -5.45
C LYS A 33 13.47 23.20 -4.52
N ARG A 34 12.27 23.54 -4.03
CA ARG A 34 12.04 24.69 -3.12
C ARG A 34 12.78 24.56 -1.80
N LYS A 35 12.93 23.34 -1.29
CA LYS A 35 13.67 23.06 -0.04
C LYS A 35 15.18 22.89 -0.25
N ASN A 36 15.68 23.09 -1.47
CA ASN A 36 17.09 22.88 -1.86
C ASN A 36 17.62 21.52 -1.40
N VAL A 37 16.76 20.50 -1.45
CA VAL A 37 17.10 19.15 -1.02
C VAL A 37 17.95 18.52 -2.12
N PRO A 38 19.21 18.15 -1.85
CA PRO A 38 20.08 17.61 -2.88
C PRO A 38 19.52 16.28 -3.40
N VAL A 39 19.60 16.05 -4.71
CA VAL A 39 19.03 14.88 -5.43
C VAL A 39 19.44 13.53 -4.80
N ASN A 40 20.61 13.50 -4.13
CA ASN A 40 21.11 12.36 -3.36
C ASN A 40 20.26 12.00 -2.12
N GLN A 41 19.30 12.82 -1.71
CA GLN A 41 18.39 12.53 -0.60
C GLN A 41 17.25 11.60 -1.00
N LEU A 42 16.82 11.58 -2.28
CA LEU A 42 15.83 10.60 -2.73
C LEU A 42 16.40 9.17 -2.63
N ALA A 43 17.69 9.01 -2.96
CA ALA A 43 18.40 7.76 -2.74
C ALA A 43 18.42 7.38 -1.25
N LYS A 44 18.76 8.33 -0.36
CA LYS A 44 18.72 8.12 1.10
C LYS A 44 17.33 7.77 1.63
N ILE A 45 16.27 8.40 1.10
CA ILE A 45 14.89 8.09 1.48
C ILE A 45 14.54 6.66 1.05
N LYS A 46 14.93 6.25 -0.16
CA LYS A 46 14.75 4.87 -0.65
C LYS A 46 15.51 3.86 0.20
N GLU A 47 16.78 4.13 0.52
CA GLU A 47 17.59 3.28 1.40
C GLU A 47 16.94 3.12 2.77
N ARG A 48 16.49 4.22 3.38
CA ARG A 48 15.81 4.18 4.68
C ARG A 48 14.49 3.42 4.61
N LEU A 49 13.73 3.58 3.53
CA LEU A 49 12.50 2.84 3.29
C LEU A 49 12.78 1.33 3.22
N ILE A 50 13.80 0.91 2.46
CA ILE A 50 14.21 -0.50 2.35
C ILE A 50 14.57 -1.05 3.74
N VAL A 51 15.38 -0.33 4.53
CA VAL A 51 15.73 -0.75 5.90
C VAL A 51 14.48 -0.88 6.79
N CYS A 52 13.49 0.00 6.65
CA CYS A 52 12.23 -0.10 7.38
C CYS A 52 11.42 -1.34 6.96
N LEU A 53 11.34 -1.62 5.66
CA LEU A 53 10.66 -2.80 5.13
C LEU A 53 11.34 -4.11 5.58
N GLU A 54 12.66 -4.16 5.61
CA GLU A 54 13.41 -5.31 6.14
C GLU A 54 13.10 -5.57 7.62
N LYS A 55 13.01 -4.51 8.43
CA LYS A 55 12.63 -4.62 9.84
C LYS A 55 11.19 -5.10 10.03
N LEU A 56 10.26 -4.65 9.18
CA LEU A 56 8.89 -5.14 9.20
C LEU A 56 8.85 -6.61 8.78
N LYS A 57 9.55 -6.98 7.71
CA LYS A 57 9.65 -8.36 7.23
C LYS A 57 10.22 -9.29 8.32
N SER A 58 11.28 -8.88 9.01
CA SER A 58 11.90 -9.67 10.08
C SER A 58 11.04 -9.76 11.33
N ARG A 59 10.17 -8.78 11.58
CA ARG A 59 9.17 -8.88 12.66
C ARG A 59 7.98 -9.76 12.32
N LEU A 60 7.60 -9.81 11.05
CA LEU A 60 6.47 -10.61 10.58
C LEU A 60 6.85 -12.10 10.47
N THR A 61 8.03 -12.41 9.91
CA THR A 61 8.56 -13.77 9.67
C THR A 61 7.48 -14.80 9.29
N ASP A 62 7.07 -15.65 10.24
CA ASP A 62 6.12 -16.75 10.05
C ASP A 62 4.73 -16.47 10.63
N LYS A 63 4.52 -15.26 11.15
CA LYS A 63 3.27 -14.85 11.78
C LYS A 63 2.28 -14.34 10.75
N SER A 64 1.00 -14.61 11.01
CA SER A 64 -0.10 -14.06 10.23
C SER A 64 -0.27 -12.55 10.45
N HIS A 65 0.03 -12.06 11.66
CA HIS A 65 -0.05 -10.66 12.10
C HIS A 65 1.18 -10.26 12.94
N PHE A 66 1.43 -8.97 13.12
CA PHE A 66 2.62 -8.48 13.82
C PHE A 66 2.60 -8.71 15.33
N TYR A 67 1.40 -8.72 15.95
CA TYR A 67 1.26 -8.71 17.42
C TYR A 67 0.34 -9.80 18.00
N GLY A 68 0.13 -10.91 17.27
CA GLY A 68 -0.61 -12.07 17.76
C GLY A 68 -1.37 -12.80 16.66
N ASP A 69 -2.43 -13.51 17.05
CA ASP A 69 -3.24 -14.32 16.12
C ASP A 69 -4.36 -13.53 15.43
N LYS A 70 -4.67 -12.34 15.95
CA LYS A 70 -5.72 -11.45 15.43
C LYS A 70 -5.12 -10.11 15.01
N ALA A 71 -5.71 -9.50 13.98
CA ALA A 71 -5.33 -8.16 13.55
C ALA A 71 -5.57 -7.13 14.67
N THR A 72 -4.57 -6.28 14.89
CA THR A 72 -4.59 -5.18 15.86
C THR A 72 -4.68 -3.83 15.16
N ALA A 73 -4.93 -2.76 15.93
CA ALA A 73 -4.84 -1.39 15.41
C ALA A 73 -3.46 -1.07 14.82
N MET A 74 -2.39 -1.74 15.28
CA MET A 74 -1.06 -1.56 14.70
C MET A 74 -0.95 -2.24 13.33
N ASP A 75 -1.53 -3.43 13.17
CA ASP A 75 -1.63 -4.11 11.87
C ASP A 75 -2.39 -3.25 10.85
N ALA A 76 -3.47 -2.59 11.27
CA ALA A 76 -4.21 -1.64 10.43
C ALA A 76 -3.35 -0.44 9.99
N LYS A 77 -2.54 0.13 10.89
CA LYS A 77 -1.61 1.22 10.56
C LYS A 77 -0.54 0.77 9.57
N ILE A 78 0.06 -0.40 9.80
CA ILE A 78 1.07 -0.97 8.92
C ILE A 78 0.47 -1.27 7.55
N PHE A 79 -0.74 -1.85 7.50
CA PHE A 79 -1.50 -2.06 6.28
C PHE A 79 -1.74 -0.74 5.53
N GLY A 80 -2.22 0.32 6.20
CA GLY A 80 -2.49 1.61 5.53
C GLY A 80 -1.25 2.23 4.88
N LEU A 81 -0.06 2.06 5.47
CA LEU A 81 1.20 2.51 4.88
C LEU A 81 1.62 1.62 3.70
N LEU A 82 1.54 0.30 3.87
CA LEU A 82 1.93 -0.65 2.84
C LEU A 82 0.96 -0.66 1.65
N ALA A 83 -0.33 -0.47 1.88
CA ALA A 83 -1.38 -0.39 0.86
C ALA A 83 -1.12 0.76 -0.13
N GLN A 84 -0.59 1.89 0.36
CA GLN A 84 -0.15 3.00 -0.50
C GLN A 84 1.01 2.59 -1.42
N MET A 85 1.82 1.63 -1.01
CA MET A 85 2.90 1.10 -1.83
C MET A 85 2.46 -0.04 -2.73
N TYR A 86 1.42 -0.82 -2.39
CA TYR A 86 1.03 -2.00 -3.17
C TYR A 86 -0.11 -1.76 -4.16
N TYR A 87 -1.06 -0.88 -3.80
CA TYR A 87 -2.30 -0.72 -4.55
C TYR A 87 -2.41 0.63 -5.25
N VAL A 88 -1.59 1.61 -4.86
CA VAL A 88 -1.54 2.88 -5.56
C VAL A 88 -0.61 2.74 -6.76
N PRO A 89 -1.09 3.05 -7.97
CA PRO A 89 -0.27 3.03 -9.18
C PRO A 89 0.76 4.17 -9.18
N LEU A 90 1.91 3.95 -8.54
CA LEU A 90 3.05 4.86 -8.60
C LEU A 90 3.96 4.52 -9.79
N THR A 91 4.58 5.52 -10.39
CA THR A 91 5.45 5.38 -11.59
C THR A 91 6.79 4.70 -11.33
N TRP A 92 7.19 4.50 -10.08
CA TRP A 92 8.44 3.81 -9.72
C TRP A 92 8.26 2.28 -9.80
N PRO A 93 9.21 1.45 -10.28
CA PRO A 93 9.09 -0.02 -10.29
C PRO A 93 9.24 -0.66 -8.89
N HIS A 94 8.45 -0.20 -7.93
CA HIS A 94 8.39 -0.75 -6.57
C HIS A 94 7.65 -2.10 -6.55
N ASP A 95 6.73 -2.34 -7.49
CA ASP A 95 5.96 -3.59 -7.61
C ASP A 95 6.84 -4.84 -7.58
N LYS A 96 7.95 -4.83 -8.33
CA LYS A 96 8.86 -5.98 -8.42
C LYS A 96 9.59 -6.21 -7.10
N LEU A 97 10.17 -5.15 -6.53
CA LEU A 97 10.83 -5.16 -5.22
C LEU A 97 9.89 -5.71 -4.13
N MET A 98 8.66 -5.20 -4.15
CA MET A 98 7.62 -5.53 -3.19
C MET A 98 7.13 -6.97 -3.29
N LYS A 99 6.92 -7.49 -4.51
CA LYS A 99 6.40 -8.85 -4.75
C LYS A 99 7.48 -9.93 -4.63
N GLU A 100 8.71 -9.62 -5.00
CA GLU A 100 9.81 -10.59 -5.00
C GLU A 100 10.57 -10.56 -3.66
N GLU A 101 11.07 -9.40 -3.23
CA GLU A 101 11.92 -9.29 -2.04
C GLU A 101 11.11 -9.21 -0.74
N PHE A 102 9.94 -8.56 -0.76
CA PHE A 102 9.08 -8.34 0.41
C PHE A 102 7.77 -9.14 0.36
N LYS A 103 7.80 -10.33 -0.24
CA LYS A 103 6.63 -11.19 -0.45
C LYS A 103 5.79 -11.44 0.81
N SER A 104 6.41 -11.65 1.98
CA SER A 104 5.68 -11.89 3.23
C SER A 104 4.84 -10.68 3.67
N LEU A 105 5.36 -9.46 3.46
CA LEU A 105 4.62 -8.21 3.72
C LEU A 105 3.49 -8.01 2.71
N TYR A 106 3.71 -8.41 1.45
CA TYR A 106 2.66 -8.39 0.43
C TYR A 106 1.54 -9.35 0.81
N GLN A 107 1.87 -10.59 1.18
CA GLN A 107 0.90 -11.57 1.65
C GLN A 107 0.15 -11.12 2.92
N PHE A 108 0.83 -10.40 3.82
CA PHE A 108 0.15 -9.77 4.96
C PHE A 108 -0.91 -8.75 4.50
N CYS A 109 -0.59 -7.90 3.52
CA CYS A 109 -1.55 -6.93 3.00
C CYS A 109 -2.75 -7.60 2.33
N GLU A 110 -2.51 -8.66 1.55
CA GLU A 110 -3.58 -9.46 0.94
C GLU A 110 -4.49 -10.07 2.03
N ARG A 111 -3.93 -10.65 3.11
CA ARG A 111 -4.73 -11.21 4.21
C ARG A 111 -5.59 -10.16 4.92
N ILE A 112 -5.02 -9.00 5.25
CA ILE A 112 -5.77 -7.91 5.89
C ILE A 112 -6.85 -7.39 4.94
N ARG A 113 -6.52 -7.19 3.65
CA ARG A 113 -7.50 -6.78 2.64
C ARG A 113 -8.67 -7.76 2.58
N ASP A 114 -8.40 -9.05 2.39
CA ASP A 114 -9.44 -10.05 2.16
C ASP A 114 -10.30 -10.28 3.42
N ALA A 115 -9.72 -10.11 4.61
CA ALA A 115 -10.45 -10.26 5.87
C ALA A 115 -11.42 -9.10 6.14
N PHE A 116 -11.07 -7.86 5.77
CA PHE A 116 -11.83 -6.65 6.13
C PHE A 116 -12.57 -6.00 4.96
N TRP A 117 -12.18 -6.31 3.72
CA TRP A 117 -12.78 -5.80 2.48
C TRP A 117 -12.98 -6.94 1.48
N PRO A 118 -13.87 -7.90 1.76
CA PRO A 118 -14.15 -8.99 0.83
C PRO A 118 -14.76 -8.49 -0.50
N ASP A 119 -15.33 -7.28 -0.51
CA ASP A 119 -15.86 -6.56 -1.67
C ASP A 119 -14.85 -5.56 -2.27
N TRP A 120 -13.55 -5.72 -2.04
CA TRP A 120 -12.50 -4.78 -2.47
C TRP A 120 -12.65 -4.27 -3.90
N ALA A 121 -12.89 -5.18 -4.87
CA ALA A 121 -13.03 -4.82 -6.28
C ALA A 121 -14.25 -3.93 -6.57
N LEU A 122 -15.33 -4.07 -5.79
CA LEU A 122 -16.49 -3.18 -5.88
C LEU A 122 -16.16 -1.81 -5.29
N VAL A 123 -15.51 -1.78 -4.13
CA VAL A 123 -15.12 -0.54 -3.43
C VAL A 123 -14.20 0.30 -4.30
N THR A 124 -13.18 -0.30 -4.90
CA THR A 124 -12.20 0.43 -5.71
C THR A 124 -12.79 0.96 -7.02
N LYS A 125 -13.83 0.31 -7.56
CA LYS A 125 -14.51 0.75 -8.79
C LYS A 125 -15.61 1.79 -8.54
N THR A 126 -16.31 1.70 -7.42
CA THR A 126 -17.54 2.48 -7.19
C THR A 126 -17.44 3.48 -6.04
N GLY A 127 -16.40 3.39 -5.21
CA GLY A 127 -16.26 4.15 -3.97
C GLY A 127 -17.26 3.76 -2.88
N ARG A 128 -18.07 2.71 -3.10
CA ARG A 128 -19.09 2.24 -2.16
C ARG A 128 -18.72 0.84 -1.67
N SER A 129 -18.85 0.65 -0.37
CA SER A 129 -18.68 -0.67 0.25
C SER A 129 -20.02 -1.18 0.74
N ASN A 130 -20.26 -2.47 0.49
CA ASN A 130 -21.39 -3.21 1.04
C ASN A 130 -21.06 -3.79 2.42
N THR A 131 -19.81 -3.69 2.88
CA THR A 131 -19.31 -4.31 4.12
C THR A 131 -18.79 -3.31 5.17
N ALA A 132 -18.53 -2.06 4.79
CA ALA A 132 -17.95 -1.03 5.66
C ALA A 132 -18.80 -0.67 6.90
N CYS A 133 -20.11 -0.98 6.91
CA CYS A 133 -20.97 -0.69 8.07
C CYS A 133 -20.78 -1.67 9.25
N GLU A 134 -20.21 -2.85 9.05
CA GLU A 134 -20.19 -3.88 10.11
C GLU A 134 -18.84 -3.99 10.85
N TYR A 135 -17.73 -3.56 10.23
CA TYR A 135 -16.38 -3.83 10.77
C TYR A 135 -15.68 -2.62 11.43
N PHE A 136 -16.13 -1.39 11.18
CA PHE A 136 -15.53 -0.17 11.74
C PHE A 136 -16.29 0.41 12.94
N ASP A 137 -17.29 -0.31 13.45
CA ASP A 137 -17.91 0.04 14.71
C ASP A 137 -17.04 -0.41 15.89
N PHE A 138 -16.08 0.43 16.27
CA PHE A 138 -15.29 0.24 17.49
C PHE A 138 -16.12 0.40 18.78
N SER A 139 -17.42 0.73 18.70
CA SER A 139 -18.29 0.96 19.86
C SER A 139 -18.97 -0.30 20.41
N THR A 140 -18.96 -1.43 19.69
CA THR A 140 -19.77 -2.60 20.05
C THR A 140 -19.01 -3.82 20.57
N LYS A 141 -17.70 -3.74 20.82
CA LYS A 141 -16.99 -4.76 21.60
C LYS A 141 -16.79 -4.30 23.05
N LYS A 142 -17.85 -4.47 23.85
CA LYS A 142 -17.76 -4.60 25.31
C LYS A 142 -17.51 -6.05 25.70
#